data_AF-A0A941S2A7-F1
#
_entry.id   AF-A0A941S2A7-F1
#
_cell.length_a   1.000
_cell.length_b   1.000
_cell.length_c   1.000
_cell.angle_alpha   90.00
_cell.angle_beta   90.00
_cell.angle_gamma   90.00
#
_symmetry.space_group_name_H-M   'P 1'
#
loop_
_entity.id
_entity.type
_entity.pdbx_description
1 polymer ?
#
loop_
_entity_poly.entity_id
_entity_poly.type
_entity_poly.pdbx_seq_one_letter_code
_entity_poly.pdbx_strand_id
1 'polypeptide(L)'
;MSTVLESLAAQHRPMLLCYARTLLRGDEHQAEDIVQECFLTAQRRFDDFREGTDFGRWLRGIARHKIQERQRQATRRPVVVDSRVIEGLDEVFALFDSSATTTEPWRDRLLRLLESCLSKLPAGMRDVMDGVYRRGLTLGQAAQQFESTPAAIAQRVSRARGLIRECVQRQQTEDA
;
A
#
# COMPACT_ATOMS: atom_id res chain seq x y z
N MET A 1 22.30 -4.46 -19.25
CA MET A 1 21.07 -5.04 -18.69
C MET A 1 20.92 -4.80 -17.19
N SER A 2 21.93 -5.03 -16.33
CA SER A 2 21.80 -4.83 -14.86
C SER A 2 21.32 -3.42 -14.45
N THR A 3 21.88 -2.37 -15.05
CA THR A 3 21.58 -0.97 -14.69
C THR A 3 20.17 -0.51 -15.01
N VAL A 4 19.59 -0.99 -16.12
CA VAL A 4 18.21 -0.66 -16.52
C VAL A 4 17.21 -1.31 -15.55
N LEU A 5 17.44 -2.57 -15.21
CA LEU A 5 16.59 -3.28 -14.26
C LEU A 5 16.69 -2.70 -12.84
N GLU A 6 17.90 -2.31 -12.41
CA GLU A 6 18.11 -1.63 -11.12
C GLU A 6 17.36 -0.29 -11.06
N SER A 7 17.43 0.51 -12.13
CA SER A 7 16.68 1.76 -12.24
C SER A 7 15.17 1.54 -12.20
N LEU A 8 14.65 0.56 -12.96
CA LEU A 8 13.24 0.20 -12.94
C LEU A 8 12.81 -0.33 -11.56
N ALA A 9 13.65 -1.14 -10.92
CA ALA A 9 13.37 -1.66 -9.59
C ALA A 9 13.29 -0.54 -8.55
N ALA A 10 14.24 0.39 -8.56
CA ALA A 10 14.24 1.55 -7.68
C ALA A 10 12.99 2.43 -7.87
N GLN A 11 12.59 2.66 -9.13
CA GLN A 11 11.41 3.43 -9.48
C GLN A 11 10.10 2.78 -8.96
N HIS A 12 9.97 1.45 -9.09
CA HIS A 12 8.73 0.75 -8.76
C HIS A 12 8.68 0.18 -7.33
N ARG A 13 9.80 0.19 -6.58
CA ARG A 13 9.85 -0.33 -5.20
C ARG A 13 8.82 0.30 -4.28
N PRO A 14 8.61 1.64 -4.22
CA PRO A 14 7.64 2.23 -3.30
C PRO A 14 6.20 1.77 -3.57
N MET A 15 5.85 1.65 -4.86
CA MET A 15 4.55 1.14 -5.30
C MET A 15 4.36 -0.32 -4.88
N LEU A 16 5.36 -1.16 -5.16
CA LEU A 16 5.28 -2.60 -4.87
C LEU A 16 5.23 -2.87 -3.36
N LEU A 17 5.95 -2.09 -2.57
CA LEU A 17 5.92 -2.16 -1.12
C LEU A 17 4.56 -1.74 -0.55
N CYS A 18 3.96 -0.68 -1.08
CA CYS A 18 2.60 -0.28 -0.71
C CYS A 18 1.57 -1.38 -1.03
N TYR A 19 1.66 -1.97 -2.22
CA TYR A 19 0.81 -3.07 -2.65
C TYR A 19 0.95 -4.28 -1.71
N ALA A 20 2.19 -4.74 -1.48
CA ALA A 20 2.47 -5.90 -0.63
C ALA A 20 2.03 -5.67 0.82
N ARG A 21 2.35 -4.51 1.42
CA ARG A 21 1.91 -4.15 2.77
C ARG A 21 0.40 -4.18 2.92
N THR A 22 -0.34 -3.70 1.92
CA THR A 22 -1.80 -3.68 1.98
C THR A 22 -2.38 -5.10 2.00
N LEU A 23 -1.87 -5.98 1.14
CA LEU A 23 -2.29 -7.38 1.09
C LEU A 23 -1.85 -8.19 2.32
N LEU A 24 -0.71 -7.84 2.91
CA LEU A 24 -0.15 -8.48 4.10
C LEU A 24 -0.59 -7.80 5.41
N ARG A 25 -1.66 -6.98 5.37
CA ARG A 25 -2.28 -6.33 6.54
C ARG A 25 -1.29 -5.48 7.37
N GLY A 26 -0.28 -4.91 6.73
CA GLY A 26 0.71 -4.04 7.34
C GLY A 26 1.91 -4.76 7.95
N ASP A 27 2.11 -6.05 7.66
CA ASP A 27 3.36 -6.74 8.02
C ASP A 27 4.52 -6.23 7.14
N GLU A 28 5.37 -5.39 7.72
CA GLU A 28 6.48 -4.74 7.05
C GLU A 28 7.51 -5.74 6.54
N HIS A 29 7.95 -6.65 7.41
CA HIS A 29 9.00 -7.61 7.07
C HIS A 29 8.56 -8.54 5.95
N GLN A 30 7.34 -9.07 6.04
CA GLN A 30 6.82 -9.91 4.96
C GLN A 30 6.66 -9.14 3.66
N ALA A 31 6.29 -7.86 3.72
CA ALA A 31 6.17 -7.03 2.53
C ALA A 31 7.53 -6.76 1.88
N GLU A 32 8.56 -6.45 2.66
CA GLU A 32 9.92 -6.27 2.15
C GLU A 32 10.46 -7.55 1.51
N ASP A 33 10.26 -8.71 2.14
CA ASP A 33 10.68 -10.00 1.58
C ASP A 33 9.98 -10.29 0.25
N ILE A 34 8.66 -10.06 0.18
CA ILE A 34 7.89 -10.23 -1.06
C ILE A 34 8.45 -9.32 -2.16
N VAL A 35 8.71 -8.05 -1.86
CA VAL A 35 9.27 -7.09 -2.83
C VAL A 35 10.63 -7.57 -3.35
N GLN A 36 11.50 -8.08 -2.46
CA GLN A 36 12.79 -8.63 -2.86
C GLN A 36 12.64 -9.86 -3.77
N GLU A 37 11.79 -10.81 -3.40
CA GLU A 37 11.51 -11.99 -4.22
C GLU A 37 10.89 -11.64 -5.58
N CYS A 38 10.07 -10.59 -5.63
CA CYS A 38 9.49 -10.07 -6.87
C CYS A 38 10.58 -9.57 -7.81
N PHE A 39 11.53 -8.77 -7.33
CA PHE A 39 12.61 -8.26 -8.17
C PHE A 39 13.56 -9.37 -8.62
N LEU A 40 13.86 -10.35 -7.76
CA LEU A 40 14.63 -11.54 -8.17
C LEU A 40 13.90 -12.35 -9.25
N THR A 41 12.58 -12.48 -9.13
CA THR A 41 11.75 -13.16 -10.13
C THR A 41 11.69 -12.35 -11.44
N ALA A 42 11.53 -11.04 -11.34
CA ALA A 42 11.50 -10.12 -12.49
C ALA A 42 12.83 -10.15 -13.24
N GLN A 43 13.96 -10.21 -12.53
CA GLN A 43 15.29 -10.35 -13.14
C GLN A 43 15.42 -11.63 -13.96
N ARG A 44 14.94 -12.76 -13.41
CA ARG A 44 15.01 -14.07 -14.08
C ARG A 44 14.05 -14.20 -15.26
N ARG A 45 12.95 -13.44 -15.23
CA ARG A 45 11.86 -13.49 -16.22
C ARG A 45 11.76 -12.23 -17.05
N PHE A 46 12.83 -11.43 -17.10
CA PHE A 46 12.80 -10.15 -17.79
C PHE A 46 12.49 -10.33 -19.29
N ASP A 47 12.98 -11.42 -19.89
CA ASP A 47 12.71 -11.74 -21.30
C ASP A 47 11.22 -12.07 -21.58
N ASP A 48 10.44 -12.42 -20.54
CA ASP A 48 8.99 -12.62 -20.67
C ASP A 48 8.22 -11.28 -20.72
N PHE A 49 8.86 -10.18 -20.31
CA PHE A 49 8.23 -8.87 -20.29
C PHE A 49 8.13 -8.30 -21.71
N ARG A 50 6.91 -7.91 -22.09
CA ARG A 50 6.67 -7.29 -23.40
C ARG A 50 6.91 -5.79 -23.29
N GLU A 51 7.92 -5.31 -24.01
CA GLU A 51 8.17 -3.87 -24.14
C GLU A 51 6.92 -3.14 -24.63
N GLY A 52 6.70 -1.92 -24.11
CA GLY A 52 5.49 -1.13 -24.37
C GLY A 52 4.29 -1.48 -23.50
N THR A 53 4.38 -2.52 -22.66
CA THR A 53 3.37 -2.79 -21.61
C THR A 53 3.77 -2.17 -20.27
N ASP A 54 2.83 -2.07 -19.33
CA ASP A 54 3.06 -1.47 -18.01
C ASP A 54 3.89 -2.41 -17.11
N PHE A 55 5.13 -2.00 -16.83
CA PHE A 55 6.06 -2.74 -15.98
C PHE A 55 5.59 -2.83 -14.52
N GLY A 56 4.95 -1.77 -14.00
CA GLY A 56 4.39 -1.75 -12.65
C GLY A 56 3.26 -2.78 -12.50
N ARG A 57 2.38 -2.86 -13.50
CA ARG A 57 1.32 -3.88 -13.56
C ARG A 57 1.90 -5.29 -13.59
N TRP A 58 2.96 -5.53 -14.36
CA TRP A 58 3.62 -6.83 -14.43
C TRP A 58 4.21 -7.23 -13.07
N LEU A 59 4.90 -6.31 -12.39
CA LEU A 59 5.44 -6.54 -11.04
C LEU A 59 4.35 -6.87 -10.01
N ARG A 60 3.21 -6.16 -10.03
CA ARG A 60 2.08 -6.45 -9.12
C ARG A 60 1.51 -7.86 -9.36
N GLY A 61 1.49 -8.32 -10.61
CA GLY A 61 1.12 -9.70 -10.95
C GLY A 61 2.06 -10.73 -10.31
N ILE A 62 3.37 -10.50 -10.35
CA ILE A 62 4.37 -11.35 -9.69
C ILE A 62 4.15 -11.35 -8.17
N ALA A 63 3.99 -10.16 -7.56
CA ALA A 63 3.75 -10.02 -6.12
C ALA A 63 2.48 -10.74 -5.66
N ARG A 64 1.39 -10.59 -6.41
CA ARG A 64 0.13 -11.28 -6.13
C ARG A 64 0.31 -12.80 -6.08
N HIS A 65 0.99 -13.38 -7.08
CA HIS A 65 1.27 -14.82 -7.09
C HIS A 65 2.14 -15.24 -5.90
N LYS A 66 3.18 -14.48 -5.56
CA LYS A 66 4.07 -14.78 -4.42
C LYS A 66 3.33 -14.73 -3.08
N ILE A 67 2.48 -13.73 -2.88
CA ILE A 67 1.64 -13.61 -1.68
C ILE A 67 0.65 -14.78 -1.58
N GLN A 68 -0.01 -15.15 -2.70
CA GLN A 68 -0.91 -16.30 -2.73
C GLN A 68 -0.19 -17.62 -2.44
N GLU A 69 1.02 -17.81 -2.96
CA GLU A 69 1.87 -18.96 -2.69
C GLU A 69 2.18 -19.08 -1.19
N ARG A 70 2.65 -17.99 -0.55
CA ARG A 70 2.90 -17.97 0.90
C ARG A 70 1.64 -18.23 1.72
N GLN A 71 0.50 -17.66 1.33
CA GLN A 71 -0.79 -17.87 2.00
C GLN A 71 -1.26 -19.33 1.93
N ARG A 72 -1.02 -20.03 0.80
CA ARG A 72 -1.32 -21.47 0.65
C ARG A 72 -0.40 -22.33 1.51
N GLN A 73 0.87 -21.96 1.65
CA GLN A 73 1.84 -22.69 2.46
C GLN A 73 1.66 -22.48 3.97
N ALA A 74 1.03 -21.37 4.39
CA ALA A 74 0.75 -21.06 5.78
C ALA A 74 -0.33 -22.00 6.38
N THR A 75 0.10 -23.17 6.87
CA THR A 75 -0.78 -24.25 7.39
C THR A 75 -1.55 -23.88 8.66
N ARG A 76 -1.11 -22.86 9.41
CA ARG A 76 -1.65 -22.52 10.74
C ARG A 76 -2.65 -21.36 10.77
N ARG A 77 -2.76 -20.58 9.68
CA ARG A 77 -3.76 -19.51 9.52
C ARG A 77 -3.67 -19.00 8.07
N PRO A 78 -4.54 -19.46 7.15
CA PRO A 78 -4.58 -18.86 5.83
C PRO A 78 -5.06 -17.42 5.98
N VAL A 79 -4.15 -16.47 5.75
CA VAL A 79 -4.54 -15.06 5.60
C VAL A 79 -5.19 -14.94 4.24
N VAL A 80 -6.49 -15.22 4.16
CA VAL A 80 -7.24 -14.99 2.92
C VAL A 80 -7.42 -13.49 2.76
N VAL A 81 -6.82 -12.93 1.72
CA VAL A 81 -7.14 -11.57 1.28
C VAL A 81 -8.34 -11.66 0.36
N ASP A 82 -9.38 -10.89 0.67
CA ASP A 82 -10.60 -10.82 -0.14
C ASP A 82 -10.23 -10.36 -1.57
N SER A 83 -10.68 -11.11 -2.59
CA SER A 83 -10.45 -10.78 -4.00
C SER A 83 -10.88 -9.36 -4.36
N ARG A 84 -11.93 -8.83 -3.71
CA ARG A 84 -12.41 -7.45 -3.90
C ARG A 84 -11.37 -6.40 -3.48
N VAL A 85 -10.57 -6.71 -2.46
CA VAL A 85 -9.47 -5.82 -2.03
C VAL A 85 -8.36 -5.80 -3.08
N ILE A 86 -8.09 -6.95 -3.70
CA ILE A 86 -7.07 -7.06 -4.75
C ILE A 86 -7.54 -6.31 -6.01
N GLU A 87 -8.78 -6.51 -6.43
CA GLU A 87 -9.38 -5.84 -7.59
C GLU A 87 -9.39 -4.32 -7.42
N GLY A 88 -9.87 -3.83 -6.26
CA GLY A 88 -9.86 -2.38 -5.99
C GLY A 88 -8.46 -1.77 -5.91
N LEU A 89 -7.45 -2.53 -5.43
CA LEU A 89 -6.06 -2.07 -5.47
C LEU A 89 -5.52 -1.99 -6.89
N ASP A 90 -5.78 -3.02 -7.72
CA ASP A 90 -5.34 -3.05 -9.11
C ASP A 90 -5.96 -1.89 -9.90
N GLU A 91 -7.23 -1.54 -9.66
CA GLU A 91 -7.91 -0.37 -10.23
C GLU A 91 -7.25 0.95 -9.80
N VAL A 92 -7.01 1.14 -8.50
CA VAL A 92 -6.34 2.33 -7.97
C VAL A 92 -4.95 2.50 -8.58
N PHE A 93 -4.16 1.43 -8.68
CA PHE A 93 -2.83 1.52 -9.27
C PHE A 93 -2.90 1.75 -10.79
N ALA A 94 -3.88 1.19 -11.50
CA ALA A 94 -4.08 1.49 -12.92
C ALA A 94 -4.40 2.98 -13.15
N LEU A 95 -5.17 3.62 -12.25
CA LEU A 95 -5.40 5.07 -12.27
C LEU A 95 -4.11 5.86 -12.03
N PHE A 96 -3.27 5.43 -11.08
CA PHE A 96 -1.97 6.06 -10.86
C PHE A 96 -1.06 5.98 -12.08
N ASP A 97 -0.94 4.78 -12.68
CA ASP A 97 -0.06 4.51 -13.82
C ASP A 97 -0.51 5.28 -15.08
N SER A 98 -1.81 5.54 -15.24
CA SER A 98 -2.39 6.30 -16.37
C SER A 98 -2.44 7.82 -16.17
N SER A 99 -2.30 8.31 -14.93
CA SER A 99 -2.45 9.74 -14.59
C SER A 99 -1.26 10.63 -14.97
N ALA A 100 -0.19 10.08 -15.55
CA ALA A 100 0.98 10.85 -15.97
C ALA A 100 0.68 11.87 -17.09
N THR A 101 -0.50 11.81 -17.71
CA THR A 101 -0.88 12.60 -18.91
C THR A 101 -1.95 13.66 -18.64
N THR A 102 -2.41 13.87 -17.39
CA THR A 102 -3.49 14.83 -17.07
C THR A 102 -2.99 16.18 -16.53
N THR A 103 -3.74 17.27 -16.81
CA THR A 103 -3.44 18.66 -16.40
C THR A 103 -3.29 18.85 -14.89
N GLU A 104 -3.97 18.01 -14.12
CA GLU A 104 -3.65 17.76 -12.71
C GLU A 104 -3.49 16.25 -12.54
N PRO A 105 -2.31 15.76 -12.13
CA PRO A 105 -2.12 14.35 -11.87
C PRO A 105 -3.13 13.90 -10.81
N TRP A 106 -3.91 12.87 -11.09
CA TRP A 106 -4.88 12.29 -10.14
C TRP A 106 -4.26 12.05 -8.76
N ARG A 107 -2.97 11.72 -8.72
CA ARG A 107 -2.12 11.64 -7.53
C ARG A 107 -2.15 12.91 -6.67
N ASP A 108 -1.93 14.08 -7.26
CA ASP A 108 -1.80 15.34 -6.51
C ASP A 108 -3.14 15.75 -5.92
N ARG A 109 -4.23 15.56 -6.68
CA ARG A 109 -5.59 15.72 -6.17
C ARG A 109 -5.87 14.79 -4.99
N LEU A 110 -5.52 13.51 -5.11
CA LEU A 110 -5.69 12.55 -4.02
C LEU A 110 -4.87 12.91 -2.78
N LEU A 111 -3.62 13.35 -2.97
CA LEU A 111 -2.75 13.77 -1.85
C LEU A 111 -3.35 14.96 -1.10
N ARG A 112 -3.79 16.01 -1.81
CA ARG A 112 -4.45 17.16 -1.17
C ARG A 112 -5.73 16.79 -0.45
N LEU A 113 -6.53 15.91 -1.06
CA LEU A 113 -7.74 15.38 -0.44
C LEU A 113 -7.42 14.61 0.86
N LEU A 114 -6.41 13.76 0.83
CA LEU A 114 -5.95 13.01 1.99
C LEU A 114 -5.42 13.93 3.09
N GLU A 115 -4.61 14.94 2.74
CA GLU A 115 -4.09 15.95 3.68
C GLU A 115 -5.22 16.74 4.35
N SER A 116 -6.21 17.17 3.56
CA SER A 116 -7.44 17.81 4.05
C SER A 116 -8.20 16.91 5.03
N CYS A 117 -8.33 15.62 4.74
CA CYS A 117 -9.01 14.69 5.64
C CYS A 117 -8.20 14.34 6.90
N LEU A 118 -6.88 14.22 6.79
CA LEU A 118 -6.00 14.01 7.94
C LEU A 118 -6.00 15.21 8.89
N SER A 119 -6.08 16.44 8.36
CA SER A 119 -6.16 17.66 9.17
C SER A 119 -7.51 17.84 9.89
N LYS A 120 -8.55 17.09 9.50
CA LYS A 120 -9.85 17.02 10.19
C LYS A 120 -9.90 15.99 11.32
N LEU A 121 -8.92 15.08 11.41
CA LEU A 121 -8.88 14.12 12.51
C LEU A 121 -8.60 14.80 13.86
N PRO A 122 -9.19 14.30 14.96
CA PRO A 122 -8.78 14.69 16.31
C PRO A 122 -7.27 14.50 16.52
N ALA A 123 -6.62 15.43 17.22
CA ALA A 123 -5.16 15.45 17.39
C ALA A 123 -4.58 14.10 17.84
N GLY A 124 -5.14 13.50 18.90
CA GLY A 124 -4.65 12.20 19.39
C GLY A 124 -4.82 11.03 18.42
N MET A 125 -5.77 11.10 17.48
CA MET A 125 -5.87 10.10 16.40
C MET A 125 -4.85 10.37 15.30
N ARG A 126 -4.63 11.65 14.96
CA ARG A 126 -3.63 12.06 13.97
C ARG A 126 -2.22 11.68 14.42
N ASP A 127 -1.89 11.88 15.68
CA ASP A 127 -0.57 11.55 16.24
C ASP A 127 -0.29 10.05 16.23
N VAL A 128 -1.32 9.24 16.55
CA VAL A 128 -1.24 7.77 16.46
C VAL A 128 -1.07 7.33 15.01
N MET A 129 -1.80 7.94 14.07
CA MET A 129 -1.64 7.66 12.64
C MET A 129 -0.23 8.01 12.15
N ASP A 130 0.31 9.15 12.54
CA ASP A 130 1.69 9.54 12.24
C ASP A 130 2.71 8.54 12.80
N GLY A 131 2.54 8.13 14.06
CA GLY A 131 3.39 7.13 14.69
C GLY A 131 3.42 5.80 13.94
N VAL A 132 2.24 5.27 13.61
CA VAL A 132 2.13 3.97 12.95
C VAL A 132 2.57 4.03 11.49
N TYR A 133 2.12 5.04 10.73
CA TYR A 133 2.30 5.06 9.28
C TYR A 133 3.52 5.82 8.79
N ARG A 134 3.89 6.92 9.44
CA ARG A 134 5.03 7.75 9.02
C ARG A 134 6.31 7.31 9.73
N ARG A 135 6.21 7.02 11.03
CA ARG A 135 7.36 6.61 11.86
C ARG A 135 7.53 5.10 11.96
N GLY A 136 6.61 4.31 11.40
CA GLY A 136 6.71 2.85 11.31
C GLY A 136 6.62 2.14 12.68
N LEU A 137 5.99 2.76 13.68
CA LEU A 137 5.85 2.15 14.99
C LEU A 137 4.90 0.95 14.94
N THR A 138 5.34 -0.16 15.55
CA THR A 138 4.44 -1.26 15.86
C THR A 138 3.36 -0.81 16.86
N LEU A 139 2.23 -1.53 16.92
CA LEU A 139 1.17 -1.25 17.88
C LEU A 139 1.66 -1.28 19.34
N GLY A 140 2.67 -2.10 19.64
CA GLY A 140 3.32 -2.16 20.96
C GLY A 140 4.14 -0.90 21.26
N GLN A 141 5.00 -0.47 20.32
CA GLN A 141 5.79 0.74 20.47
C GLN A 141 4.91 2.00 20.56
N ALA A 142 3.87 2.07 19.74
CA ALA A 142 2.89 3.16 19.81
C ALA A 142 2.13 3.14 21.15
N ALA A 143 1.77 1.97 21.67
CA ALA A 143 1.12 1.86 22.98
C ALA A 143 2.00 2.39 24.10
N GLN A 144 3.31 2.09 24.07
CA GLN A 144 4.27 2.63 25.02
C GLN A 144 4.39 4.16 24.89
N GLN A 145 4.51 4.69 23.66
CA GLN A 145 4.67 6.12 23.44
C GLN A 145 3.43 6.94 23.85
N PHE A 146 2.24 6.42 23.61
CA PHE A 146 0.98 7.12 23.87
C PHE A 146 0.31 6.69 25.19
N GLU A 147 1.07 6.08 26.10
CA GLU A 147 0.62 5.63 27.42
C GLU A 147 -0.72 4.88 27.38
N SER A 148 -0.78 3.87 26.50
CA SER A 148 -2.01 3.12 26.22
C SER A 148 -1.74 1.63 26.03
N THR A 149 -2.76 0.88 25.59
CA THR A 149 -2.62 -0.54 25.28
C THR A 149 -2.57 -0.77 23.77
N PRO A 150 -1.91 -1.83 23.28
CA PRO A 150 -1.88 -2.15 21.85
C PRO A 150 -3.29 -2.28 21.23
N ALA A 151 -4.25 -2.81 22.00
CA ALA A 151 -5.65 -2.92 21.60
C ALA A 151 -6.33 -1.55 21.44
N ALA A 152 -6.09 -0.62 22.37
CA ALA A 152 -6.61 0.74 22.28
C ALA A 152 -6.00 1.51 21.10
N ILE A 153 -4.70 1.35 20.84
CA ILE A 153 -4.04 1.91 19.65
C ILE A 153 -4.65 1.35 18.37
N ALA A 154 -4.84 0.02 18.28
CA ALA A 154 -5.48 -0.61 17.13
C ALA A 154 -6.89 -0.05 16.88
N GLN A 155 -7.68 0.14 17.93
CA GLN A 155 -8.99 0.77 17.84
C GLN A 155 -8.92 2.22 17.37
N ARG A 156 -7.99 3.04 17.89
CA ARG A 156 -7.78 4.42 17.45
C ARG A 156 -7.43 4.47 15.96
N VAL A 157 -6.49 3.63 15.51
CA VAL A 157 -6.12 3.52 14.08
C VAL A 157 -7.32 3.12 13.24
N SER A 158 -8.09 2.11 13.67
CA SER A 158 -9.30 1.68 12.94
C SER A 158 -10.34 2.78 12.82
N ARG A 159 -10.60 3.53 13.91
CA ARG A 159 -11.53 4.67 13.91
C ARG A 159 -11.03 5.80 13.02
N ALA A 160 -9.75 6.14 13.09
CA ALA A 160 -9.14 7.15 12.24
C ALA A 160 -9.28 6.80 10.74
N ARG A 161 -9.03 5.54 10.36
CA ARG A 161 -9.25 5.06 8.98
C ARG A 161 -10.71 5.22 8.54
N GLY A 162 -11.67 4.94 9.44
CA GLY A 162 -13.11 5.13 9.18
C GLY A 162 -13.44 6.61 8.90
N LEU A 163 -12.99 7.51 9.76
CA LEU A 163 -13.20 8.96 9.59
C LEU A 163 -12.56 9.51 8.31
N ILE A 164 -11.34 9.06 7.97
CA ILE A 164 -10.70 9.43 6.70
C ILE A 164 -11.54 8.95 5.52
N ARG A 165 -12.01 7.69 5.55
CA ARG A 165 -12.84 7.14 4.47
C ARG A 165 -14.11 7.95 4.26
N GLU A 166 -14.86 8.24 5.32
CA GLU A 166 -16.08 9.05 5.25
C GLU A 166 -15.80 10.46 4.73
N CYS A 167 -14.69 11.07 5.17
CA CYS A 167 -14.27 12.38 4.70
C CYS A 167 -13.93 12.40 3.20
N VAL A 168 -13.21 11.38 2.72
CA VAL A 168 -12.85 11.24 1.30
C VAL A 168 -14.10 11.02 0.46
N GLN A 169 -15.00 10.13 0.89
CA GLN A 169 -16.26 9.85 0.18
C GLN A 169 -17.12 11.10 0.04
N ARG A 170 -17.24 11.89 1.11
CA ARG A 170 -18.03 13.14 1.10
C ARG A 170 -17.47 14.19 0.14
N GLN A 171 -16.16 14.40 0.16
CA GLN A 171 -15.53 15.37 -0.75
C GLN A 171 -15.53 14.91 -2.20
N GLN A 172 -15.44 13.60 -2.46
CA GLN A 172 -15.60 13.05 -3.81
C GLN A 172 -17.02 13.27 -4.38
N THR A 173 -18.05 13.25 -3.54
CA THR A 173 -19.43 13.55 -3.96
C THR A 173 -19.71 15.04 -4.12
N GLU A 174 -18.96 15.92 -3.46
CA GLU A 174 -19.11 17.39 -3.57
C GLU A 174 -18.38 17.96 -4.80
N ASP A 175 -17.32 17.27 -5.28
CA ASP A 175 -16.56 17.65 -6.47
C ASP A 175 -17.14 17.07 -7.79
N ALA A 176 -18.23 16.31 -7.74
CA ALA A 176 -18.87 15.64 -8.89
C ALA A 176 -20.12 16.40 -9.36
#